data_AF-A0A3B8JED8-F1
#
_entry.id   AF-A0A3B8JED8-F1
#
_cell.length_a   1.000
_cell.length_b   1.000
_cell.length_c   1.000
_cell.angle_alpha   90.00
_cell.angle_beta   90.00
_cell.angle_gamma   90.00
#
_symmetry.space_group_name_H-M   'P 1'
#
loop_
_entity.id
_entity.type
_entity.pdbx_description
1 polymer ?
#
loop_
_entity_poly.entity_id
_entity_poly.type
_entity_poly.pdbx_seq_one_letter_code
_entity_poly.pdbx_strand_id
1 'polypeptide(L)' 'MEELMEEIKGPDFPSGGIILGRNGIKEAYATGKGKIVVRAVTDIEIYDGNKQRIVVTELPYQVNKA' A
#
# COMPACT_ATOMS: atom_id res chain seq x y z
N MET A 1 -17.92 16.37 -2.24
CA MET A 1 -16.99 15.29 -1.81
C MET A 1 -16.09 14.85 -2.96
N GLU A 2 -16.58 14.85 -4.20
CA GLU A 2 -15.78 14.49 -5.38
C GLU A 2 -14.58 15.42 -5.61
N GLU A 3 -14.76 16.74 -5.57
CA GLU A 3 -13.64 17.71 -5.66
C GLU A 3 -12.56 17.48 -4.59
N LEU A 4 -12.95 17.15 -3.36
CA LEU A 4 -12.00 16.88 -2.28
C LEU A 4 -11.22 15.57 -2.50
N MET A 5 -11.85 14.57 -3.13
CA MET A 5 -11.20 13.29 -3.45
C MET A 5 -10.27 13.37 -4.67
N GLU A 6 -10.38 14.41 -5.49
CA GLU A 6 -9.42 14.68 -6.58
C GLU A 6 -8.09 15.22 -6.02
N GLU A 7 -8.18 16.08 -5.01
CA GLU A 7 -7.02 16.62 -4.29
C GLU A 7 -6.45 15.61 -3.28
N ILE A 8 -7.31 15.03 -2.43
CA ILE A 8 -6.94 14.06 -1.40
C ILE A 8 -7.21 12.64 -1.90
N LYS A 9 -6.23 12.11 -2.63
CA LYS A 9 -6.33 10.80 -3.32
C LYS A 9 -6.40 9.60 -2.37
N GLY A 10 -5.91 9.74 -1.14
CA GLY A 10 -5.85 8.66 -0.16
C GLY A 10 -4.87 8.93 0.98
N PRO A 11 -4.72 7.98 1.90
CA PRO A 11 -3.70 8.03 2.95
C PRO A 11 -2.29 7.98 2.36
N ASP A 12 -1.40 8.77 2.94
CA ASP A 12 0.03 8.72 2.69
C ASP A 12 0.72 8.12 3.92
N PHE A 13 1.28 6.91 3.77
CA PHE A 13 1.90 6.19 4.87
C PHE A 13 3.40 6.49 4.90
N PRO A 14 3.99 6.85 6.06
CA PRO A 14 5.42 7.17 6.13
C PRO A 14 6.35 5.98 5.85
N SER A 15 5.81 4.75 5.91
CA SER A 15 6.52 3.52 5.55
C SER A 15 6.45 3.18 4.06
N GLY A 16 5.77 4.01 3.26
CA GLY A 16 5.44 3.72 1.87
C GLY A 16 4.42 2.58 1.74
N GLY A 17 4.62 1.74 0.74
CA GLY A 17 3.77 0.63 0.37
C GLY A 17 2.77 0.97 -0.73
N ILE A 18 2.03 -0.04 -1.15
CA ILE A 18 1.03 0.06 -2.22
C ILE A 18 -0.35 -0.11 -1.62
N ILE A 19 -1.20 0.92 -1.77
CA ILE A 19 -2.62 0.80 -1.45
C ILE A 19 -3.33 0.06 -2.60
N LEU A 20 -4.03 -1.03 -2.27
CA LEU A 20 -4.74 -1.84 -3.23
C LEU A 20 -6.18 -1.34 -3.42
N GLY A 21 -6.40 -0.67 -4.55
CA GLY A 21 -7.71 -0.14 -4.93
C GLY A 21 -8.07 1.14 -4.20
N ARG A 22 -9.17 1.76 -4.63
CA ARG A 22 -9.63 3.08 -4.12
C ARG A 22 -10.97 3.03 -3.41
N ASN A 23 -11.69 1.90 -3.48
CA ASN A 23 -13.03 1.78 -2.91
C ASN A 23 -13.02 1.94 -1.38
N GLY A 24 -12.06 1.32 -0.70
CA GLY A 24 -11.92 1.45 0.76
C GLY A 24 -11.59 2.86 1.22
N ILE A 25 -10.88 3.65 0.39
CA ILE A 25 -10.59 5.06 0.67
C ILE A 25 -11.89 5.89 0.56
N LYS A 26 -12.65 5.70 -0.53
CA LYS A 26 -13.92 6.40 -0.74
C LYS A 26 -14.91 6.12 0.39
N GLU A 27 -15.03 4.86 0.79
CA GLU A 27 -15.91 4.45 1.90
C GLU A 27 -15.46 5.05 3.24
N ALA A 28 -14.15 5.06 3.50
CA ALA A 28 -13.58 5.67 4.70
C ALA A 28 -13.85 7.18 4.76
N TYR A 29 -13.73 7.90 3.64
CA TYR A 29 -14.04 9.33 3.60
C TYR A 29 -15.54 9.63 3.69
N ALA A 30 -16.39 8.76 3.16
CA ALA A 30 -17.83 8.96 3.20
C ALA A 30 -18.46 8.62 4.56
N THR A 31 -17.98 7.56 5.22
CA THR A 31 -18.64 6.99 6.40
C THR A 31 -17.79 7.07 7.68
N GLY A 32 -16.51 7.47 7.56
CA GLY A 32 -15.54 7.39 8.65
C GLY A 32 -15.03 5.97 8.91
N LYS A 33 -15.53 4.96 8.19
CA LYS A 33 -15.13 3.55 8.29
C LYS A 33 -14.83 3.01 6.89
N GLY A 34 -13.72 2.29 6.75
CA GLY A 34 -13.39 1.69 5.47
C GLY A 34 -12.16 0.81 5.61
N LYS A 35 -12.11 -0.27 4.84
CA LYS A 35 -10.98 -1.18 4.84
C LYS A 35 -10.01 -0.81 3.73
N ILE A 36 -8.84 -0.31 4.12
CA ILE A 36 -7.77 0.05 3.19
C ILE A 36 -6.71 -1.05 3.26
N VAL A 37 -6.49 -1.76 2.14
CA VAL A 37 -5.51 -2.84 2.08
C VAL A 37 -4.19 -2.27 1.59
N VAL A 38 -3.14 -2.42 2.39
CA VAL A 38 -1.78 -1.96 2.07
C VAL A 38 -0.88 -3.17 1.85
N ARG A 39 -0.07 -3.15 0.79
CA ARG A 39 0.88 -4.20 0.42
C ARG A 39 2.31 -3.68 0.46
N ALA A 40 3.24 -4.55 0.81
CA ALA A 40 4.66 -4.32 0.63
C ALA A 40 5.02 -4.10 -0.85
N VAL A 41 6.04 -3.29 -1.10
CA VAL A 41 6.68 -3.20 -2.43
C VAL A 41 7.70 -4.32 -2.50
N THR A 42 7.57 -5.16 -3.53
CA THR A 42 8.39 -6.36 -3.68
C THR A 42 8.80 -6.55 -5.14
N ASP A 43 10.06 -6.91 -5.36
CA ASP A 43 10.60 -7.29 -6.66
C ASP A 43 11.11 -8.73 -6.65
N ILE A 44 11.02 -9.41 -7.79
CA ILE A 44 11.56 -10.75 -7.97
C ILE A 44 12.87 -10.63 -8.73
N GLU A 45 13.98 -10.99 -8.09
CA GLU A 45 15.31 -10.95 -8.68
C GLU A 45 15.86 -12.36 -8.88
N ILE A 46 16.63 -12.53 -9.95
CA ILE A 46 17.43 -13.74 -10.16
C ILE A 46 18.69 -13.60 -9.33
N TYR A 47 18.96 -14.58 -8.47
CA TYR A 47 20.10 -14.52 -7.56
C TYR A 47 21.27 -15.39 -8.03
N ASP A 48 21.03 -16.69 -8.23
CA ASP A 48 22.07 -17.65 -8.62
C ASP A 48 21.46 -18.79 -9.45
N GLY A 49 21.98 -18.97 -10.67
CA GLY A 49 21.40 -19.89 -11.65
C GLY A 49 19.91 -19.62 -11.90
N ASN A 50 19.06 -20.65 -11.71
CA ASN A 50 17.60 -20.57 -11.81
C ASN A 50 16.91 -20.20 -10.48
N LYS A 51 17.65 -19.82 -9.42
CA LYS A 51 17.05 -19.44 -8.14
C LYS A 51 16.59 -17.98 -8.17
N GLN A 52 15.35 -17.77 -7.76
CA GLN A 52 14.76 -16.45 -7.59
C GLN A 52 14.71 -16.09 -6.10
N ARG A 53 14.81 -14.79 -5.80
CA ARG A 53 14.56 -14.22 -4.48
C ARG A 53 13.52 -13.11 -4.60
N ILE A 54 12.73 -12.93 -3.55
CA ILE A 54 11.82 -11.79 -3.42
C ILE A 54 12.53 -10.76 -2.56
N VAL A 55 12.75 -9.57 -3.12
CA VAL A 55 13.34 -8.43 -2.43
C VAL A 55 12.21 -7.50 -2.02
N VAL A 56 12.07 -7.28 -0.71
CA VAL A 56 11.06 -6.37 -0.15
C VAL A 56 11.73 -5.02 0.15
N THR A 57 11.27 -3.95 -0.47
CA THR A 57 11.84 -2.60 -0.32
C THR A 57 11.05 -1.74 0.66
N GLU A 58 9.72 -1.92 0.72
CA GLU A 58 8.82 -1.16 1.58
C GLU A 58 7.84 -2.09 2.30
N LEU A 59 7.46 -1.76 3.53
CA LEU A 59 6.53 -2.54 4.34
C LEU A 59 5.24 -1.74 4.62
N PRO A 60 4.10 -2.43 4.80
CA PRO A 60 2.87 -1.77 5.23
C PRO A 60 3.07 -1.03 6.55
N TYR A 61 2.28 0.02 6.74
CA TYR A 61 2.36 0.86 7.93
C TYR A 61 2.11 0.07 9.22
N GLN A 62 2.88 0.39 10.26
CA GLN A 62 2.87 -0.27 11.57
C GLN A 62 3.24 -1.77 11.59
N VAL A 63 3.83 -2.31 10.52
CA VAL A 63 4.39 -3.66 10.53
C VAL A 63 5.78 -3.64 11.18
N ASN A 64 6.02 -4.54 12.15
CA ASN A 64 7.33 -4.73 12.76
C ASN A 64 8.25 -5.51 11.80
N LYS A 65 9.49 -5.04 11.65
CA LYS A 65 10.53 -5.63 10.78
C LYS A 65 11.41 -6.66 11.49
N ALA A 66 11.35 -6.77 12.82
CA ALA A 66 12.24 -7.57 13.67
C ALA A 66 11.65 -8.93 14.05
#